data_AF-A0A1B6JIC9-F1
#
_entry.id   AF-A0A1B6JIC9-F1
#
_cell.length_a   1.000
_cell.length_b   1.000
_cell.length_c   1.000
_cell.angle_alpha   90.00
_cell.angle_beta   90.00
_cell.angle_gamma   90.00
#
_symmetry.space_group_name_H-M   'P 1'
#
loop_
_entity.id
_entity.type
_entity.pdbx_description
1 polymer ?
#
loop_
_entity_poly.entity_id
_entity_poly.type
_entity_poly.pdbx_seq_one_letter_code
_entity_poly.pdbx_strand_id
1 'polypeptide(L)'
;DIHNMVIQANVLKLLEKLRFRRPPKPPYNHVVQLGDPVLRCKAKIVEKTQLDTPEFKKLINNMRKVVKRYKCVGISAPQLGIDLRVMAMTCPDLDQFPGSPQEYQLKGMQPYSYSVGVHQL
;
A
#
# COMPACT_ATOMS: atom_id res chain seq x y z
N ASP A 1 -9.30 37.87 27.60
CA ASP A 1 -10.56 37.21 27.19
C ASP A 1 -10.42 35.70 27.40
N ILE A 2 -11.33 35.11 28.19
CA ILE A 2 -11.37 33.69 28.54
C ILE A 2 -11.46 32.82 27.28
N HIS A 3 -12.13 33.32 26.23
CA HIS A 3 -12.28 32.60 24.96
C HIS A 3 -10.92 32.32 24.30
N ASN A 4 -10.00 33.28 24.33
CA ASN A 4 -8.68 33.13 23.72
C ASN A 4 -7.81 32.14 24.54
N MET A 5 -7.96 32.12 25.86
CA MET A 5 -7.23 31.21 26.74
C MET A 5 -7.65 29.74 26.56
N VAL A 6 -8.95 29.48 26.36
CA VAL A 6 -9.46 28.13 26.06
C VAL A 6 -8.97 27.63 24.71
N ILE A 7 -8.90 28.49 23.70
CA ILE A 7 -8.36 28.15 22.37
C ILE A 7 -6.89 27.74 22.49
N GLN A 8 -6.06 28.50 23.20
CA GLN A 8 -4.64 28.19 23.41
C GLN A 8 -4.44 26.82 24.09
N ALA A 9 -5.25 26.51 25.11
CA ALA A 9 -5.17 25.22 25.81
C ALA A 9 -5.55 24.03 24.90
N ASN A 10 -6.54 24.20 24.03
CA ASN A 10 -6.96 23.15 23.09
C ASN A 10 -5.92 22.92 21.99
N VAL A 11 -5.29 23.98 21.49
CA VAL A 11 -4.17 23.89 20.54
C VAL A 11 -2.99 23.14 21.18
N LEU A 12 -2.64 23.48 22.43
CA LEU A 12 -1.52 22.82 23.12
C LEU A 12 -1.78 21.32 23.32
N LYS A 13 -2.98 20.95 23.78
CA LYS A 13 -3.39 19.54 23.92
C LYS A 13 -3.36 18.80 22.58
N LEU A 14 -3.76 19.45 21.49
CA LEU A 14 -3.70 18.87 20.16
C LEU A 14 -2.24 18.65 19.71
N LEU A 15 -1.36 19.63 19.93
CA LEU A 15 0.06 19.54 19.60
C LEU A 15 0.75 18.43 20.40
N GLU A 16 0.46 18.28 21.69
CA GLU A 16 0.93 17.16 22.50
C GLU A 16 0.46 15.82 21.94
N LYS A 17 -0.83 15.70 21.62
CA LYS A 17 -1.40 14.49 21.03
C LYS A 17 -0.75 14.14 19.68
N LEU A 18 -0.39 15.12 18.87
CA LEU A 18 0.33 14.93 17.61
C LEU A 18 1.80 14.54 17.83
N ARG A 19 2.48 15.15 18.82
CA ARG A 19 3.88 14.84 19.19
C ARG A 19 4.10 13.40 19.63
N PHE A 20 3.09 12.76 20.25
CA PHE A 20 3.20 11.40 20.76
C PHE A 20 2.61 10.32 19.83
N ARG A 21 2.32 10.62 18.55
CA ARG A 21 1.87 9.59 17.62
C ARG A 21 3.06 8.70 17.23
N ARG A 22 3.01 7.44 17.65
CA ARG A 22 3.96 6.43 17.17
C ARG A 22 3.92 6.37 15.64
N PRO A 23 5.08 6.32 14.96
CA PRO A 23 5.10 6.20 13.51
C PRO A 23 4.38 4.91 13.10
N PRO A 24 3.63 4.92 11.99
CA PRO A 24 3.02 3.71 11.48
C PRO A 24 4.12 2.67 11.20
N LYS A 25 3.81 1.39 11.46
CA LYS A 25 4.70 0.28 11.09
C LYS A 25 4.21 -0.35 9.79
N PRO A 26 5.11 -0.83 8.93
CA PRO A 26 4.71 -1.56 7.73
C PRO A 26 4.05 -2.91 8.11
N PRO A 27 3.26 -3.54 7.20
CA PRO A 27 2.90 -3.07 5.87
C PRO A 27 2.00 -1.83 5.92
N TYR A 28 2.32 -0.80 5.13
CA TYR A 28 1.58 0.44 5.09
C TYR A 28 0.25 0.32 4.33
N ASN A 29 -0.71 1.20 4.64
CA ASN A 29 -1.96 1.38 3.88
C ASN A 29 -1.84 2.49 2.82
N HIS A 30 -0.62 2.92 2.55
CA HIS A 30 -0.23 3.92 1.56
C HIS A 30 1.02 3.42 0.84
N VAL A 31 1.30 4.00 -0.33
CA VAL A 31 2.51 3.72 -1.09
C VAL A 31 3.66 4.56 -0.53
N VAL A 32 4.77 3.92 -0.15
CA VAL A 32 5.99 4.64 0.24
C VAL A 32 6.50 5.48 -0.93
N GLN A 33 7.10 6.63 -0.64
CA GLN A 33 7.48 7.60 -1.66
C GLN A 33 8.91 7.38 -2.14
N LEU A 34 9.23 7.97 -3.29
CA LEU A 34 10.59 8.00 -3.82
C LEU A 34 11.55 8.56 -2.75
N GLY A 35 12.67 7.86 -2.53
CA GLY A 35 13.63 8.18 -1.49
C GLY A 35 13.60 7.22 -0.31
N ASP A 36 12.51 6.44 -0.13
CA ASP A 36 12.51 5.32 0.83
C ASP A 36 13.54 4.26 0.39
N PRO A 37 14.54 3.91 1.23
CA PRO A 37 15.58 2.93 0.89
C PRO A 37 15.04 1.57 0.47
N VAL A 38 13.85 1.16 0.95
CA VAL A 38 13.24 -0.12 0.59
C VAL A 38 13.00 -0.24 -0.92
N LEU A 39 12.81 0.89 -1.61
CA LEU A 39 12.60 0.95 -3.07
C LEU A 39 13.90 0.81 -3.87
N ARG A 40 15.07 0.86 -3.21
CA ARG A 40 16.40 0.76 -3.84
C ARG A 40 17.11 -0.55 -3.54
N CYS A 41 16.59 -1.33 -2.61
CA CYS A 41 17.14 -2.65 -2.25
C CYS A 41 16.53 -3.76 -3.10
N LYS A 42 17.31 -4.81 -3.37
CA LYS A 42 16.77 -6.05 -3.94
C LYS A 42 15.96 -6.79 -2.88
N ALA A 43 14.67 -6.97 -3.14
CA ALA A 43 13.76 -7.60 -2.19
C ALA A 43 14.16 -9.05 -1.86
N LYS A 44 14.06 -9.41 -0.57
CA LYS A 44 14.36 -10.75 -0.05
C LYS A 44 13.35 -11.79 -0.53
N ILE A 45 13.81 -13.03 -0.66
CA ILE A 45 12.97 -14.17 -1.00
C ILE A 45 12.04 -14.47 0.18
N VAL A 46 10.85 -15.01 -0.10
CA VAL A 46 9.91 -15.44 0.95
C VAL A 46 10.21 -16.87 1.35
N GLU A 47 10.46 -17.11 2.63
CA GLU A 47 10.61 -18.47 3.16
C GLU A 47 9.26 -19.18 3.14
N LYS A 48 9.24 -20.48 2.84
CA LYS A 48 8.00 -21.28 2.83
C LYS A 48 7.23 -21.19 4.14
N THR A 49 7.96 -21.14 5.27
CA THR A 49 7.39 -21.02 6.62
C THR A 49 6.65 -19.69 6.85
N GLN A 50 6.93 -18.65 6.05
CA GLN A 50 6.28 -17.35 6.19
C GLN A 50 4.88 -17.30 5.58
N LEU A 51 4.56 -18.16 4.62
CA LEU A 51 3.31 -18.06 3.82
C LEU A 51 2.05 -18.16 4.67
N ASP A 52 2.08 -19.00 5.70
CA ASP A 52 0.92 -19.24 6.58
C ASP A 52 0.84 -18.27 7.76
N THR A 53 1.85 -17.42 7.93
CA THR A 53 1.94 -16.50 9.07
C THR A 53 0.84 -15.42 9.02
N PRO A 54 0.36 -14.97 10.19
CA PRO A 54 -0.53 -13.81 10.28
C PRO A 54 0.05 -12.56 9.62
N GLU A 55 1.38 -12.37 9.69
CA GLU A 55 2.11 -11.26 9.11
C GLU A 55 2.01 -11.25 7.58
N PHE A 56 2.20 -12.42 6.96
CA PHE A 56 2.08 -12.54 5.51
C PHE A 56 0.64 -12.34 5.04
N LYS A 57 -0.34 -12.92 5.74
CA LYS A 57 -1.78 -12.68 5.48
C LYS A 57 -2.12 -11.19 5.59
N LYS A 58 -1.56 -10.49 6.57
CA LYS A 58 -1.72 -9.04 6.74
C LYS A 58 -1.11 -8.26 5.57
N LEU A 59 0.07 -8.64 5.09
CA LEU A 59 0.68 -8.05 3.90
C LEU A 59 -0.25 -8.16 2.69
N ILE A 60 -0.74 -9.38 2.38
CA ILE A 60 -1.63 -9.60 1.23
C ILE A 60 -2.91 -8.77 1.33
N ASN A 61 -3.50 -8.70 2.53
CA ASN A 61 -4.69 -7.88 2.77
C ASN A 61 -4.41 -6.39 2.57
N ASN A 62 -3.25 -5.89 2.99
CA ASN A 62 -2.86 -4.50 2.77
C ASN A 62 -2.59 -4.21 1.28
N MET A 63 -1.95 -5.13 0.56
CA MET A 63 -1.74 -5.00 -0.89
C MET A 63 -3.07 -4.86 -1.63
N ARG A 64 -4.06 -5.72 -1.33
CA ARG A 64 -5.41 -5.63 -1.90
C ARG A 64 -6.08 -4.29 -1.59
N LYS A 65 -5.96 -3.80 -0.36
CA LYS A 65 -6.51 -2.50 0.05
C LYS A 65 -5.87 -1.35 -0.72
N VAL A 66 -4.55 -1.37 -0.89
CA VAL A 66 -3.79 -0.34 -1.61
C VAL A 66 -4.17 -0.34 -3.10
N VAL A 67 -4.20 -1.51 -3.74
CA VAL A 67 -4.64 -1.66 -5.14
C VAL A 67 -6.03 -1.02 -5.36
N LYS A 68 -7.00 -1.38 -4.50
CA LYS A 68 -8.36 -0.82 -4.57
C LYS A 68 -8.38 0.69 -4.29
N ARG A 69 -7.63 1.15 -3.29
CA ARG A 69 -7.61 2.56 -2.85
C ARG A 69 -7.08 3.49 -3.93
N TYR A 70 -5.98 3.09 -4.58
CA TYR A 70 -5.32 3.90 -5.60
C TYR A 70 -5.79 3.60 -7.02
N LYS A 71 -6.73 2.65 -7.19
CA LYS A 71 -7.23 2.19 -8.50
C LYS A 71 -6.08 1.82 -9.45
N CYS A 72 -5.02 1.21 -8.92
CA CYS A 72 -3.88 0.77 -9.71
C CYS A 72 -4.02 -0.70 -10.12
N VAL A 73 -3.29 -1.12 -11.16
CA VAL A 73 -3.33 -2.49 -11.69
C VAL A 73 -2.36 -3.44 -10.98
N GLY A 74 -1.51 -2.93 -10.09
CA GLY A 74 -0.56 -3.75 -9.37
C GLY A 74 0.17 -3.00 -8.27
N ILE A 75 0.80 -3.77 -7.37
CA ILE A 75 1.59 -3.27 -6.26
C ILE A 75 2.62 -4.31 -5.82
N SER A 76 3.76 -3.87 -5.31
CA SER A 76 4.80 -4.72 -4.72
C SER A 76 4.90 -4.52 -3.21
N ALA A 77 5.35 -5.54 -2.46
CA ALA A 77 5.55 -5.42 -1.01
C ALA A 77 6.55 -4.29 -0.61
N PRO A 78 7.63 -4.01 -1.37
CA PRO A 78 8.49 -2.85 -1.09
C PRO A 78 7.75 -1.53 -1.13
N GLN A 79 6.77 -1.37 -2.03
CA GLN A 79 5.92 -0.17 -2.07
C GLN A 79 5.03 0.00 -0.81
N LEU A 80 4.90 -1.04 0.02
CA LEU A 80 4.24 -1.01 1.33
C LEU A 80 5.24 -0.97 2.49
N GLY A 81 6.53 -0.74 2.23
CA GLY A 81 7.58 -0.72 3.25
C GLY A 81 8.05 -2.11 3.71
N ILE A 82 7.76 -3.16 2.94
CA ILE A 82 8.14 -4.54 3.28
C ILE A 82 9.18 -5.07 2.26
N ASP A 83 10.36 -5.41 2.77
CA ASP A 83 11.46 -6.01 2.01
C ASP A 83 11.23 -7.51 1.74
N LEU A 84 10.18 -7.84 0.97
CA LEU A 84 9.89 -9.20 0.51
C LEU A 84 9.56 -9.19 -1.00
N ARG A 85 9.94 -10.24 -1.71
CA ARG A 85 9.73 -10.40 -3.15
C ARG A 85 8.33 -10.94 -3.42
N VAL A 86 7.35 -10.09 -3.15
CA VAL A 86 5.91 -10.33 -3.35
C VAL A 86 5.33 -9.20 -4.19
N MET A 87 4.49 -9.55 -5.15
CA MET A 87 3.73 -8.61 -5.97
C MET A 87 2.28 -9.07 -6.10
N ALA A 88 1.37 -8.12 -6.27
CA ALA A 88 -0.02 -8.39 -6.59
C ALA A 88 -0.41 -7.63 -7.86
N MET A 89 -1.26 -8.23 -8.68
CA MET A 89 -1.74 -7.64 -9.94
C MET A 89 -3.22 -7.93 -10.15
N THR A 90 -3.89 -7.02 -10.84
CA THR A 90 -5.25 -7.16 -11.34
C THR A 90 -5.43 -6.23 -12.55
N CYS A 91 -6.22 -6.64 -13.53
CA CYS A 91 -6.61 -5.77 -14.63
C CYS A 91 -8.14 -5.69 -14.64
N PRO A 92 -8.73 -4.49 -14.57
CA PRO A 92 -10.18 -4.34 -14.59
C PRO A 92 -10.74 -4.77 -15.93
N ASP A 93 -12.03 -5.11 -15.92
CA ASP A 93 -12.83 -5.20 -17.14
C ASP A 93 -12.95 -3.83 -17.83
N LEU A 94 -13.33 -3.85 -19.11
CA LEU A 94 -13.46 -2.64 -19.93
C LEU A 94 -14.45 -1.62 -19.34
N ASP A 95 -15.52 -2.09 -18.70
CA ASP A 95 -16.54 -1.25 -18.06
C ASP A 95 -16.04 -0.52 -16.80
N GLN A 96 -14.99 -1.06 -16.16
CA GLN A 96 -14.37 -0.52 -14.95
C GLN A 96 -13.08 0.24 -15.25
N PHE A 97 -12.62 0.25 -16.50
CA PHE A 97 -11.42 0.97 -16.93
C PHE A 97 -11.68 2.48 -16.95
N PRO A 98 -10.84 3.32 -16.32
CA PRO A 98 -11.07 4.77 -16.26
C PRO A 98 -10.80 5.52 -17.58
N GLY A 99 -10.13 4.90 -18.54
CA GLY A 99 -9.83 5.49 -19.85
C GLY A 99 -10.86 5.12 -20.93
N SER A 100 -10.55 5.42 -22.19
CA SER A 100 -11.46 5.12 -23.30
C SER A 100 -11.40 3.65 -23.73
N PRO A 101 -12.46 3.09 -24.35
CA PRO A 101 -12.42 1.76 -24.93
C PRO A 101 -11.35 1.58 -26.00
N GLN A 102 -11.09 2.63 -26.79
CA GLN A 102 -10.02 2.64 -27.79
C GLN A 102 -8.64 2.52 -27.11
N GLU A 103 -8.41 3.23 -26.01
CA GLU A 103 -7.18 3.13 -25.24
C GLU A 103 -6.99 1.72 -24.65
N TYR A 104 -8.05 1.13 -24.10
CA TYR A 104 -8.03 -0.24 -23.57
C TYR A 104 -7.62 -1.26 -24.63
N GLN A 105 -8.19 -1.16 -25.84
CA GLN A 105 -7.86 -2.01 -26.99
C GLN A 105 -6.45 -1.76 -27.51
N LEU A 106 -6.04 -0.50 -27.69
CA LEU A 106 -4.70 -0.13 -28.17
C LEU A 106 -3.60 -0.64 -27.22
N LYS A 107 -3.87 -0.64 -25.91
CA LYS A 107 -2.97 -1.20 -24.89
C LYS A 107 -3.00 -2.73 -24.81
N GLY A 108 -3.89 -3.39 -25.55
CA GLY A 108 -4.06 -4.85 -25.49
C GLY A 108 -4.49 -5.33 -24.11
N MET A 109 -5.22 -4.51 -23.35
CA MET A 109 -5.63 -4.87 -21.99
C MET A 109 -6.62 -6.03 -22.01
N GLN A 110 -6.49 -6.93 -21.05
CA GLN A 110 -7.39 -8.07 -20.86
C GLN A 110 -7.76 -8.15 -19.37
N PRO A 111 -9.02 -8.45 -19.03
CA PRO A 111 -9.42 -8.60 -17.64
C PRO A 111 -8.56 -9.65 -16.94
N TYR A 112 -8.13 -9.34 -15.72
CA TYR A 112 -7.28 -10.23 -14.95
C TYR A 112 -7.64 -10.17 -13.47
N SER A 113 -8.11 -11.30 -12.96
CA SER A 113 -8.47 -11.48 -11.56
C SER A 113 -7.28 -11.19 -10.64
N TYR A 114 -7.57 -10.62 -9.47
CA TYR A 114 -6.54 -10.31 -8.48
C TYR A 114 -5.72 -11.57 -8.13
N SER A 115 -4.42 -11.52 -8.41
CA SER A 115 -3.47 -12.58 -8.08
C SER A 115 -2.26 -12.04 -7.34
N VAL A 116 -1.55 -12.93 -6.64
CA VAL A 116 -0.33 -12.61 -5.90
C VAL A 116 0.79 -13.52 -6.39
N GLY A 117 1.86 -12.91 -6.90
CA GLY A 117 3.11 -13.59 -7.21
C GLY A 117 4.04 -13.55 -6.01
N VAL A 118 4.58 -14.71 -5.64
CA VAL A 118 5.53 -14.86 -4.53
C VAL A 118 6.76 -15.57 -5.06
N HIS A 119 7.94 -14.97 -4.88
CA HIS A 119 9.19 -15.66 -5.15
C HIS A 119 9.71 -16.31 -3.87
N GLN A 120 9.88 -17.63 -3.91
CA GLN A 120 10.17 -18.49 -2.75
C GLN A 120 11.48 -19.26 -2.94
N LEU A 121 12.08 -19.70 -1.83
CA LEU A 121 13.14 -20.72 -1.79
C LEU A 121 12.55 -22.13 -1.82
#